data_AF-A0A257LY67-F1
#
_entry.id   AF-A0A257LY67-F1
#
_cell.length_a   1.000
_cell.length_b   1.000
_cell.length_c   1.000
_cell.angle_alpha   90.00
_cell.angle_beta   90.00
_cell.angle_gamma   90.00
#
_symmetry.space_group_name_H-M   'P 1'
#
loop_
_entity.id
_entity.type
_entity.pdbx_description
1 polymer ?
#
loop_
_entity_poly.entity_id
_entity_poly.type
_entity_poly.pdbx_seq_one_letter_code
_entity_poly.pdbx_strand_id
1 'polypeptide(L)' 'MSNHQFEDLEVWKRSSRLAVSVLELLEPVKLYALKDQMARSCISVPSNIAEGAERESDREFRR' A
#
# COMPACT_ATOMS: atom_id res chain seq x y z
N MET A 1 19.03 -3.70 -18.22
CA MET A 1 17.74 -4.11 -17.64
C MET A 1 17.18 -2.88 -16.96
N SER A 2 16.09 -2.31 -17.48
CA SER A 2 15.44 -1.17 -16.83
C SER A 2 14.93 -1.64 -15.47
N ASN A 3 15.54 -1.11 -14.43
CA ASN A 3 15.16 -1.34 -13.04
C ASN A 3 13.78 -0.67 -12.85
N HIS A 4 12.69 -1.38 -13.16
CA HIS A 4 11.34 -0.85 -12.97
C HIS A 4 11.04 -0.86 -11.48
N GLN A 5 11.36 0.26 -10.84
CA GLN A 5 11.11 0.48 -9.43
C GLN A 5 9.60 0.55 -9.17
N PHE A 6 9.14 0.05 -8.02
CA PHE A 6 7.71 0.07 -7.69
C PHE A 6 7.16 1.50 -7.59
N GLU A 7 8.04 2.46 -7.32
CA GLU A 7 7.77 3.89 -7.27
C GLU A 7 7.27 4.44 -8.61
N ASP A 8 7.52 3.76 -9.74
CA ASP A 8 7.01 4.16 -11.05
C ASP A 8 5.56 3.70 -11.28
N LEU A 9 5.08 2.70 -10.53
CA LEU A 9 3.75 2.13 -10.70
C LEU A 9 2.66 3.12 -10.28
N GLU A 10 1.78 3.53 -11.21
CA GLU A 10 0.69 4.44 -10.88
C GLU A 10 -0.27 3.85 -9.84
N VAL A 11 -0.44 2.52 -9.83
CA VAL A 11 -1.24 1.84 -8.80
C VAL A 11 -0.63 2.00 -7.41
N TRP A 12 0.71 1.90 -7.28
CA TRP A 12 1.42 2.12 -6.03
C TRP A 12 1.28 3.58 -5.57
N LYS A 13 1.47 4.53 -6.48
CA LYS A 13 1.31 5.97 -6.20
C LYS A 13 -0.09 6.30 -5.69
N ARG A 14 -1.13 5.73 -6.33
CA ARG A 14 -2.53 5.92 -5.91
C ARG A 14 -2.81 5.28 -4.56
N SER A 15 -2.35 4.06 -4.32
CA SER A 15 -2.55 3.39 -3.01
C SER A 15 -1.80 4.08 -1.89
N SER A 16 -0.59 4.60 -2.15
CA SER A 16 0.21 5.35 -1.16
C SER A 16 -0.50 6.64 -0.76
N ARG A 17 -0.97 7.44 -1.73
CA ARG A 17 -1.78 8.65 -1.45
C ARG A 17 -3.07 8.32 -0.69
N LEU A 18 -3.76 7.25 -1.07
CA LEU A 18 -4.97 6.80 -0.38
C LEU A 18 -4.67 6.42 1.08
N ALA A 19 -3.58 5.70 1.34
CA ALA A 19 -3.19 5.33 2.70
C ALA A 19 -2.97 6.57 3.58
N VAL A 20 -2.29 7.60 3.05
CA VAL A 20 -2.11 8.88 3.76
C VAL A 20 -3.46 9.53 4.08
N SER A 21 -4.36 9.66 3.10
CA SER A 21 -5.68 10.24 3.32
C SER A 21 -6.51 9.46 4.35
N VAL A 22 -6.42 8.12 4.35
CA VAL A 22 -7.07 7.29 5.37
C VAL A 22 -6.50 7.57 6.75
N LEU A 23 -5.18 7.63 6.91
CA LEU A 23 -4.55 7.92 8.20
C LEU A 23 -4.94 9.31 8.74
N GLU A 24 -5.01 10.32 7.86
CA GLU A 24 -5.48 11.67 8.22
C GLU A 24 -6.95 11.65 8.68
N LEU A 25 -7.83 10.93 7.97
CA LEU A 25 -9.24 10.78 8.35
C LEU A 25 -9.44 9.99 9.65
N LEU A 26 -8.52 9.07 9.96
CA LEU A 26 -8.53 8.30 11.19
C LEU A 26 -8.05 9.08 12.41
N GLU A 27 -7.39 10.23 12.22
CA GLU A 27 -6.79 10.96 13.32
C GLU A 27 -7.76 11.32 14.45
N PRO A 28 -8.96 11.89 14.19
CA PRO A 28 -9.94 12.21 15.22
C PRO A 28 -10.71 11.00 15.78
N VAL A 29 -10.54 9.80 15.20
CA VAL A 29 -11.30 8.60 15.59
C VAL A 29 -10.81 8.06 16.94
N LYS A 30 -11.71 8.03 17.94
CA LYS A 30 -11.42 7.53 19.30
C LYS A 30 -11.61 6.01 19.48
N LEU A 31 -12.10 5.32 18.44
CA LEU A 31 -12.22 3.87 18.44
C LEU A 31 -10.85 3.25 18.11
N TYR A 32 -9.97 3.15 19.10
CA TYR A 32 -8.57 2.76 18.90
C TYR A 32 -8.39 1.41 18.19
N ALA A 33 -9.21 0.41 18.50
CA ALA A 33 -9.15 -0.89 17.83
C ALA A 33 -9.50 -0.79 16.33
N LEU A 34 -10.51 0.01 15.99
CA LEU A 34 -10.89 0.25 14.60
C LEU A 34 -9.83 1.08 13.87
N LYS A 35 -9.30 2.12 14.53
CA LYS A 35 -8.21 2.95 14.01
C LYS A 35 -6.99 2.10 13.67
N ASP A 36 -6.59 1.19 14.56
CA ASP A 36 -5.46 0.26 14.31
C ASP A 36 -5.72 -0.67 13.11
N GLN A 37 -6.89 -1.32 13.06
CA GLN A 37 -7.23 -2.22 11.96
C GLN A 37 -7.23 -1.49 10.61
N MET A 38 -7.83 -0.30 10.55
CA MET A 38 -7.89 0.49 9.33
C MET A 38 -6.51 1.01 8.91
N ALA A 39 -5.70 1.50 9.86
CA ALA A 39 -4.34 1.97 9.58
C ALA A 39 -3.47 0.85 9.02
N ARG A 40 -3.49 -0.33 9.65
CA ARG A 40 -2.73 -1.49 9.18
C ARG A 40 -3.21 -1.96 7.81
N SER A 41 -4.52 -2.02 7.59
CA SER A 41 -5.09 -2.43 6.31
C SER A 41 -4.73 -1.47 5.18
N CYS A 42 -4.79 -0.14 5.39
CA CYS A 42 -4.52 0.82 4.33
C CYS A 42 -3.03 0.90 3.97
N ILE A 43 -2.13 0.80 4.97
CA ILE A 43 -0.67 0.74 4.74
C ILE A 43 -0.28 -0.55 4.01
N SER A 44 -0.96 -1.66 4.29
CA SER A 44 -0.66 -2.95 3.68
C SER A 44 -0.79 -2.96 2.15
N VAL A 45 -1.68 -2.15 1.56
CA VAL A 45 -1.88 -2.11 0.10
C VAL A 45 -0.64 -1.64 -0.66
N PRO A 46 -0.10 -0.42 -0.45
CA PRO A 46 1.13 0.01 -1.11
C PRO A 46 2.34 -0.86 -0.75
N SER A 47 2.41 -1.41 0.47
CA SER A 47 3.48 -2.33 0.87
C SER A 47 3.48 -3.63 0.08
N ASN A 48 2.32 -4.26 -0.12
CA ASN A 48 2.21 -5.48 -0.92
C ASN A 48 2.51 -5.22 -2.41
N ILE A 49 2.17 -4.04 -2.93
CA ILE A 49 2.51 -3.66 -4.31
C ILE A 49 4.03 -3.51 -4.47
N ALA A 50 4.69 -2.85 -3.51
CA ALA A 50 6.15 -2.71 -3.51
C ALA A 50 6.83 -4.08 -3.41
N GLU A 51 6.39 -4.91 -2.46
CA GLU A 51 6.92 -6.26 -2.27
C GLU A 51 6.71 -7.15 -3.50
N GLY A 52 5.52 -7.09 -4.12
CA GLY A 52 5.22 -7.86 -5.33
C GLY A 52 6.00 -7.40 -6.56
N ALA A 53 6.35 -6.11 -6.64
CA ALA A 53 7.17 -5.56 -7.73
C ALA A 53 8.66 -5.91 -7.61
N GLU A 54 9.17 -6.15 -6.39
CA GLU A 54 10.54 -6.60 -6.15
C GLU A 54 10.74 -8.11 -6.35
N ARG A 55 9.65 -8.89 -6.43
CA ARG A 55 9.74 -10.34 -6.66
C ARG A 55 9.92 -10.63 -8.16
N GLU A 56 11.15 -11.00 -8.55
CA GLU A 56 11.62 -11.25 -9.92
C GLU A 56 10.98 -12.48 -10.65
N SER A 57 9.71 -12.81 -10.45
CA SER A 57 9.07 -13.82 -11.32
C SER A 57 7.61 -13.50 -11.66
N ASP A 58 7.33 -13.41 -12.96
CA ASP A 58 6.01 -13.30 -13.62
C ASP A 58 4.98 -14.35 -13.13
N ARG A 59 5.43 -15.35 -12.37
CA ARG A 59 4.61 -16.45 -11.87
C ARG A 59 3.83 -16.09 -10.60
N GLU A 60 4.21 -15.05 -9.86
CA GLU A 60 3.50 -14.61 -8.65
C GLU A 60 2.61 -13.37 -8.83
N PHE A 61 2.74 -12.65 -9.96
CA PHE A 61 1.93 -11.44 -10.22
C PHE A 61 0.45 -11.73 -10.57
N ARG A 62 0.04 -13.02 -10.61
CA ARG A 62 -1.34 -13.46 -10.91
C ARG A 62 -1.88 -14.34 -9.78
N ARG A 63 -2.25 -13.75 -8.65
CA ARG A 63 -3.23 -14.34 -7.73
C ARG A 63 -3.97 -13.26 -6.97
#